data_AF-A0A2H0EDC3-F1
#
_entry.id   AF-A0A2H0EDC3-F1
#
_cell.length_a   1.000
_cell.length_b   1.000
_cell.length_c   1.000
_cell.angle_alpha   90.00
_cell.angle_beta   90.00
_cell.angle_gamma   90.00
#
_symmetry.space_group_name_H-M   'P 1'
#
loop_
_entity.id
_entity.type
_entity.pdbx_description
1 polymer ?
#
loop_
_entity_poly.entity_id
_entity_poly.type
_entity_poly.pdbx_seq_one_letter_code
_entity_poly.pdbx_strand_id
1 'polypeptide(L)'
;MGNQDIRWSEEHVVAGQKFCNKIWNSARFALLQILNSIITKQIPRGSFQISKTIKPKTTADKKILNQLTKIKKSTEKDLDNYRFGQALHKLYEFFWHNFCDKYIEISKKQMADDKLQKNTQEILIYILLSSLKLLHPFMPFITEEIYQQLPIKNKKMLMIEKW
;
A
#
# COMPACT_ATOMS: atom_id res chain seq x y z
N MET A 1 0.89 -21.05 -16.74
CA MET A 1 1.79 -19.96 -17.18
C MET A 1 3.00 -20.00 -16.28
N GLY A 2 4.10 -20.59 -16.74
CA GLY A 2 5.29 -20.87 -15.91
C GLY A 2 6.44 -21.56 -16.68
N ASN A 3 6.16 -22.12 -17.86
CA ASN A 3 7.15 -22.83 -18.70
C ASN A 3 7.45 -22.08 -20.02
N GLN A 4 7.33 -20.75 -20.03
CA GLN A 4 7.69 -19.95 -21.21
C GLN A 4 9.04 -19.30 -20.97
N ASP A 5 9.89 -19.32 -22.00
CA ASP A 5 11.16 -18.62 -21.98
C ASP A 5 10.93 -17.12 -21.78
N ILE A 6 11.69 -16.53 -20.85
CA ILE A 6 11.64 -15.10 -20.59
C ILE A 6 12.72 -14.45 -21.43
N ARG A 7 12.31 -13.72 -22.47
CA ARG A 7 13.24 -12.88 -23.23
C ARG A 7 13.68 -11.71 -22.38
N TRP A 8 14.99 -11.51 -22.25
CA TRP A 8 15.53 -10.30 -21.66
C TRP A 8 15.16 -9.07 -22.49
N SER A 9 14.67 -8.02 -21.82
CA SER A 9 14.41 -6.71 -22.42
C SER A 9 14.65 -5.63 -21.37
N GLU A 10 15.43 -4.61 -21.75
CA GLU A 10 15.68 -3.42 -20.93
C GLU A 10 14.37 -2.71 -20.55
N GLU A 11 13.35 -2.81 -21.41
CA GLU A 11 12.03 -2.23 -21.17
C GLU A 11 11.37 -2.78 -19.89
N HIS A 12 11.61 -4.05 -19.56
CA HIS A 12 11.11 -4.67 -18.33
C HIS A 12 11.80 -4.10 -17.09
N VAL A 13 13.10 -3.81 -17.18
CA VAL A 13 13.86 -3.17 -16.09
C VAL A 13 13.33 -1.76 -15.84
N VAL A 14 13.14 -0.98 -16.91
CA VAL A 14 12.57 0.37 -16.84
C VAL A 14 11.14 0.36 -16.29
N ALA A 15 10.32 -0.63 -16.66
CA ALA A 15 8.99 -0.80 -16.09
C ALA A 15 9.03 -1.07 -14.58
N GLY A 16 9.94 -1.94 -14.13
CA GLY A 16 10.16 -2.20 -12.71
C GLY A 16 10.60 -0.95 -11.94
N GLN A 17 11.54 -0.18 -12.49
CA GLN A 17 12.00 1.09 -11.89
C GLN A 17 10.85 2.10 -11.74
N LYS A 18 10.02 2.26 -12.77
CA LYS A 18 8.83 3.14 -12.72
C LYS A 18 7.85 2.70 -11.64
N PHE A 19 7.67 1.40 -11.45
CA PHE A 19 6.81 0.88 -10.39
C PHE A 19 7.37 1.15 -8.99
N CYS A 20 8.66 0.91 -8.77
CA CYS A 20 9.34 1.30 -7.53
C CYS A 20 9.14 2.79 -7.21
N ASN A 21 9.34 3.66 -8.20
CA ASN A 21 9.11 5.11 -8.04
C ASN A 21 7.66 5.45 -7.71
N LYS A 22 6.69 4.76 -8.33
CA LYS A 22 5.26 4.95 -8.02
C LYS A 22 4.95 4.55 -6.57
N ILE A 23 5.50 3.43 -6.08
CA ILE A 23 5.34 2.98 -4.68
C ILE A 23 5.92 4.01 -3.71
N TRP A 24 7.14 4.48 -3.98
CA TRP A 24 7.80 5.50 -3.17
C TRP A 24 6.99 6.80 -3.10
N ASN A 25 6.54 7.32 -4.24
CA ASN A 25 5.78 8.56 -4.30
C ASN A 25 4.44 8.45 -3.57
N SER A 26 3.73 7.33 -3.73
CA SER A 26 2.48 7.07 -3.01
C SER A 26 2.68 6.95 -1.51
N ALA A 27 3.77 6.31 -1.07
CA ALA A 27 4.12 6.22 0.33
C ALA A 27 4.46 7.59 0.92
N ARG A 28 5.28 8.37 0.23
CA ARG A 28 5.63 9.74 0.63
C ARG A 28 4.38 10.61 0.77
N PHE A 29 3.45 10.52 -0.17
CA PHE A 29 2.18 11.23 -0.07
C PHE A 29 1.42 10.84 1.19
N ALA A 30 1.21 9.54 1.44
CA ALA A 30 0.47 9.07 2.61
C ALA A 30 1.14 9.53 3.92
N LEU A 31 2.46 9.39 4.03
CA LEU A 31 3.26 9.81 5.18
C LEU A 31 3.11 11.30 5.48
N LEU A 32 3.20 12.15 4.45
CA LEU A 32 3.05 13.61 4.60
C LEU A 32 1.67 13.96 5.17
N GLN A 33 0.60 13.28 4.75
CA GLN A 33 -0.74 13.55 5.28
C GLN A 33 -0.85 13.29 6.79
N ILE A 34 -0.20 12.23 7.28
CA ILE A 34 -0.23 11.91 8.72
C ILE A 34 0.68 12.83 9.50
N LEU A 35 1.89 13.11 8.99
CA LEU A 35 2.82 13.99 9.67
C LEU A 35 2.23 15.40 9.85
N ASN A 36 1.54 15.91 8.83
CA ASN A 36 0.80 17.16 8.94
C ASN A 36 -0.25 17.09 10.06
N SER A 37 -1.02 16.00 10.15
CA SER A 37 -1.99 15.84 11.24
C SER A 37 -1.34 15.73 12.63
N ILE A 38 -0.21 15.03 12.74
CA ILE A 38 0.57 14.91 13.97
C ILE A 38 1.05 16.29 14.44
N ILE A 39 1.59 17.10 13.53
CA ILE A 39 2.07 18.45 13.82
C ILE A 39 0.89 19.36 14.22
N THR A 40 -0.18 19.40 13.41
CA THR A 40 -1.34 20.26 13.68
C THR A 40 -2.05 19.89 14.99
N LYS A 41 -2.13 18.60 15.32
CA LYS A 41 -2.86 18.11 16.51
C LYS A 41 -1.95 17.85 17.71
N GLN A 42 -0.66 18.22 17.64
CA GLN A 42 0.35 18.01 18.68
C GLN A 42 0.40 16.56 19.22
N ILE A 43 0.20 15.59 18.33
CA ILE A 43 0.20 14.18 18.71
C ILE A 43 1.67 13.74 18.93
N PRO A 44 2.01 13.03 20.01
CA PRO A 44 3.38 12.54 20.21
C PRO A 44 3.83 11.64 19.05
N ARG A 45 5.03 11.87 18.50
CA ARG A 45 5.61 11.01 17.46
C ARG A 45 5.66 9.56 17.96
N GLY A 46 5.19 8.62 17.13
CA GLY A 46 5.14 7.19 17.47
C GLY A 46 3.88 6.73 18.22
N SER A 47 2.88 7.59 18.38
CA SER A 47 1.56 7.23 18.93
C SER A 47 0.50 6.93 17.86
N PHE A 48 0.85 6.98 16.57
CA PHE A 48 -0.08 6.65 15.49
C PHE A 48 -0.38 5.15 15.53
N GLN A 49 -1.54 4.82 16.10
CA GLN A 49 -2.02 3.45 16.18
C GLN A 49 -2.98 3.19 15.04
N ILE A 50 -2.59 2.31 14.12
CA ILE A 50 -3.50 1.81 13.11
C ILE A 50 -4.61 1.06 13.84
N SER A 51 -5.85 1.54 13.71
CA SER A 51 -7.00 0.87 14.31
C SER A 51 -7.06 -0.58 13.83
N LYS A 52 -7.25 -1.52 14.76
CA LYS A 52 -7.43 -2.95 14.43
C LYS A 52 -8.65 -3.18 13.53
N THR A 53 -9.61 -2.26 13.55
CA THR A 53 -10.83 -2.29 12.74
C THR A 53 -10.99 -0.98 12.00
N ILE A 54 -10.85 -1.03 10.68
CA ILE A 54 -11.06 0.11 9.80
C ILE A 54 -12.50 0.09 9.30
N LYS A 55 -13.21 1.19 9.53
CA LYS A 55 -14.60 1.34 9.12
C LYS A 55 -14.68 2.34 7.97
N PRO A 56 -15.18 1.96 6.79
CA PRO A 56 -15.36 2.90 5.70
C PRO A 56 -16.45 3.93 6.06
N LYS A 57 -16.20 5.21 5.78
CA LYS A 57 -17.23 6.27 5.91
C LYS A 57 -17.83 6.63 4.56
N THR A 58 -17.08 6.44 3.47
CA THR A 58 -17.53 6.74 2.11
C THR A 58 -17.68 5.47 1.26
N THR A 59 -18.41 5.60 0.16
CA THR A 59 -18.53 4.53 -0.84
C THR A 59 -17.18 4.18 -1.47
N ALA A 60 -16.32 5.19 -1.66
CA ALA A 60 -14.96 5.01 -2.14
C ALA A 60 -14.11 4.17 -1.17
N ASP A 61 -14.19 4.45 0.13
CA ASP A 61 -13.50 3.68 1.18
C ASP A 61 -13.92 2.22 1.16
N LYS A 62 -15.24 1.98 1.13
CA LYS A 62 -15.79 0.63 1.09
C LYS A 62 -15.31 -0.12 -0.15
N LYS A 63 -15.27 0.55 -1.30
CA LYS A 63 -14.81 -0.04 -2.56
C LYS A 63 -13.34 -0.44 -2.51
N ILE A 64 -12.44 0.45 -2.06
CA ILE A 64 -11.01 0.15 -2.04
C ILE A 64 -10.66 -0.94 -1.01
N LEU A 65 -11.31 -0.95 0.16
CA LEU A 65 -11.12 -1.98 1.19
C LEU A 65 -11.58 -3.36 0.70
N ASN A 66 -12.72 -3.41 -0.01
CA ASN A 66 -13.19 -4.63 -0.63
C ASN A 66 -12.23 -5.13 -1.73
N GLN A 67 -11.66 -4.22 -2.52
CA GLN A 67 -10.67 -4.57 -3.55
C GLN A 67 -9.38 -5.10 -2.93
N LEU A 68 -8.88 -4.47 -1.85
CA LEU A 68 -7.73 -4.96 -1.10
C LEU A 68 -7.97 -6.36 -0.53
N THR A 69 -9.16 -6.61 0.02
CA THR A 69 -9.51 -7.94 0.55
C THR A 69 -9.51 -8.99 -0.56
N LYS A 70 -10.03 -8.65 -1.75
CA LYS A 70 -10.01 -9.53 -2.91
C LYS A 70 -8.58 -9.78 -3.39
N ILE A 71 -7.75 -8.74 -3.46
CA ILE A 71 -6.38 -8.87 -3.97
C ILE A 71 -5.54 -9.74 -3.04
N LYS A 72 -5.63 -9.53 -1.72
CA LYS A 72 -4.94 -10.36 -0.71
C LYS A 72 -5.23 -11.85 -0.89
N LYS A 73 -6.52 -12.22 -0.95
CA LYS A 73 -6.93 -13.61 -1.18
C LYS A 73 -6.45 -14.16 -2.53
N SER A 74 -6.50 -13.35 -3.59
CA SER A 74 -6.07 -13.81 -4.91
C SER A 74 -4.55 -14.00 -5.00
N THR A 75 -3.79 -13.12 -4.33
CA THR A 75 -2.32 -13.19 -4.27
C THR A 75 -1.87 -14.38 -3.44
N GLU A 76 -2.46 -14.61 -2.26
CA GLU A 76 -2.22 -15.81 -1.45
C GLU A 76 -2.43 -17.08 -2.28
N LYS A 77 -3.59 -17.20 -2.95
CA LYS A 77 -3.88 -18.34 -3.82
C LYS A 77 -2.87 -18.50 -4.95
N ASP A 78 -2.46 -17.42 -5.60
CA ASP A 78 -1.48 -17.50 -6.68
C ASP A 78 -0.09 -17.90 -6.17
N LEU A 79 0.33 -17.40 -5.01
CA LEU A 79 1.60 -17.78 -4.36
C LEU A 79 1.59 -19.26 -3.95
N ASP A 80 0.52 -19.75 -3.34
CA ASP A 80 0.36 -21.17 -2.96
C ASP A 80 0.43 -22.11 -4.17
N ASN A 81 0.02 -21.63 -5.34
CA ASN A 81 0.07 -22.36 -6.60
C ASN A 81 1.32 -22.06 -7.44
N TYR A 82 2.34 -21.40 -6.87
CA TYR A 82 3.59 -21.01 -7.54
C TYR A 82 3.40 -20.13 -8.79
N ARG A 83 2.33 -19.33 -8.83
CA ARG A 83 1.97 -18.43 -9.94
C ARG A 83 2.46 -16.99 -9.70
N PHE A 84 3.75 -16.82 -9.44
CA PHE A 84 4.36 -15.54 -9.05
C PHE A 84 4.09 -14.39 -10.02
N GLY A 85 4.19 -14.63 -11.34
CA GLY A 85 3.94 -13.59 -12.34
C GLY A 85 2.49 -13.08 -12.33
N GLN A 86 1.51 -13.98 -12.11
CA GLN A 86 0.10 -13.59 -11.99
C GLN A 86 -0.16 -12.82 -10.69
N ALA A 87 0.45 -13.26 -9.59
CA ALA A 87 0.37 -12.57 -8.31
C ALA A 87 0.91 -11.14 -8.42
N LEU A 88 2.11 -10.96 -8.97
CA LEU A 88 2.73 -9.65 -9.15
C LEU A 88 1.92 -8.75 -10.08
N HIS A 89 1.43 -9.28 -11.21
CA HIS A 89 0.61 -8.51 -12.14
C HIS A 89 -0.69 -8.00 -11.49
N LYS A 90 -1.38 -8.86 -10.73
CA LYS A 90 -2.59 -8.46 -9.98
C LYS A 90 -2.30 -7.38 -8.93
N LEU A 91 -1.19 -7.52 -8.19
CA LEU A 91 -0.77 -6.51 -7.22
C LEU A 91 -0.42 -5.19 -7.89
N TYR A 92 0.28 -5.23 -9.03
CA TYR A 92 0.59 -4.06 -9.84
C TYR A 92 -0.69 -3.33 -10.26
N GLU A 93 -1.66 -4.04 -10.86
CA GLU A 93 -2.93 -3.47 -11.31
C GLU A 93 -3.69 -2.80 -10.15
N PHE A 94 -3.80 -3.49 -9.01
CA PHE A 94 -4.44 -2.94 -7.82
C PHE A 94 -3.71 -1.70 -7.31
N PHE A 95 -2.40 -1.79 -7.09
CA PHE A 95 -1.63 -0.70 -6.49
C PHE A 95 -1.63 0.52 -7.39
N TRP A 96 -1.37 0.33 -8.68
CA TRP A 96 -1.29 1.45 -9.62
C TRP A 96 -2.66 2.07 -9.90
N HIS A 97 -3.60 1.28 -10.41
CA HIS A 97 -4.83 1.82 -10.99
C HIS A 97 -5.96 2.00 -9.99
N ASN A 98 -6.00 1.21 -8.92
CA ASN A 98 -7.07 1.29 -7.94
C ASN A 98 -6.66 2.16 -6.75
N PHE A 99 -5.44 1.95 -6.25
CA PHE A 99 -4.94 2.74 -5.13
C PHE A 99 -4.40 4.09 -5.59
N CYS A 100 -3.35 4.12 -6.41
CA CYS A 100 -2.70 5.39 -6.77
C CYS A 100 -3.58 6.28 -7.66
N ASP A 101 -4.05 5.79 -8.80
CA ASP A 101 -4.74 6.66 -9.76
C ASP A 101 -6.14 7.08 -9.32
N LYS A 102 -6.80 6.27 -8.46
CA LYS A 102 -8.19 6.52 -8.03
C LYS A 102 -8.27 6.92 -6.56
N TYR A 103 -7.86 6.04 -5.65
CA TYR A 103 -8.12 6.28 -4.22
C TYR A 103 -7.27 7.43 -3.65
N ILE A 104 -6.00 7.58 -4.05
CA ILE A 104 -5.19 8.73 -3.63
C ILE A 104 -5.84 10.04 -4.08
N GLU A 105 -6.32 10.15 -5.32
CA GLU A 105 -6.98 11.36 -5.81
C GLU A 105 -8.30 11.65 -5.07
N ILE A 106 -9.08 10.61 -4.75
CA ILE A 106 -10.28 10.76 -3.90
C ILE A 106 -9.88 11.21 -2.49
N SER A 107 -8.82 10.63 -1.93
CA SER A 107 -8.37 10.94 -0.58
C SER A 107 -8.00 12.41 -0.44
N LYS A 108 -7.35 13.02 -1.44
CA LYS A 108 -7.03 14.46 -1.45
C LYS A 108 -8.27 15.32 -1.24
N LYS A 109 -9.40 14.96 -1.88
CA LYS A 109 -10.67 15.67 -1.72
C LYS A 109 -11.27 15.44 -0.33
N GLN A 110 -11.22 14.21 0.18
CA GLN A 110 -11.72 13.87 1.51
C GLN A 110 -10.91 14.50 2.65
N MET A 111 -9.62 14.76 2.44
CA MET A 111 -8.76 15.43 3.43
C MET A 111 -9.17 16.88 3.74
N ALA A 112 -9.93 17.52 2.83
CA ALA A 112 -10.44 18.86 3.02
C ALA A 112 -11.66 18.91 3.97
N ASP A 113 -12.29 17.77 4.26
CA ASP A 113 -13.38 17.66 5.23
C ASP A 113 -12.84 17.12 6.56
N ASP A 114 -12.88 17.95 7.60
CA ASP A 114 -12.40 17.61 8.95
C ASP A 114 -13.05 16.33 9.53
N LYS A 115 -14.29 16.03 9.16
CA LYS A 115 -15.01 14.84 9.64
C LYS A 115 -14.50 13.54 9.00
N LEU A 116 -13.95 13.64 7.79
CA LEU A 116 -13.44 12.51 7.01
C LEU A 116 -11.93 12.36 7.10
N GLN A 117 -11.20 13.46 7.25
CA GLN A 117 -9.73 13.53 7.22
C GLN A 117 -9.06 12.39 8.01
N LYS A 118 -9.37 12.26 9.30
CA LYS A 118 -8.77 11.22 10.16
C LYS A 118 -9.03 9.80 9.63
N ASN A 119 -10.26 9.53 9.21
CA ASN A 119 -10.68 8.22 8.71
C ASN A 119 -9.94 7.87 7.42
N THR A 120 -9.86 8.83 6.49
CA THR A 120 -9.16 8.67 5.22
C THR A 120 -7.66 8.44 5.44
N GLN A 121 -7.03 9.13 6.41
CA GLN A 121 -5.62 8.90 6.77
C GLN A 121 -5.37 7.47 7.28
N GLU A 122 -6.23 6.97 8.16
CA GLU A 122 -6.15 5.60 8.66
C GLU A 122 -6.30 4.57 7.53
N ILE A 123 -7.26 4.78 6.62
CA ILE A 123 -7.46 3.89 5.47
C ILE A 123 -6.26 3.94 4.51
N LEU A 124 -5.73 5.13 4.20
CA LEU A 124 -4.56 5.28 3.33
C LEU A 124 -3.37 4.48 3.85
N ILE A 125 -3.06 4.61 5.14
CA ILE A 125 -1.93 3.89 5.75
C ILE A 125 -2.18 2.40 5.78
N TYR A 126 -3.38 1.97 6.08
CA TYR A 126 -3.69 0.55 6.10
C TYR A 126 -3.56 -0.09 4.74
N ILE A 127 -4.05 0.56 3.68
CA ILE A 127 -3.91 0.05 2.31
C ILE A 127 -2.43 0.04 1.92
N LEU A 128 -1.69 1.11 2.23
CA LEU A 128 -0.25 1.17 1.97
C LEU A 128 0.48 0.04 2.68
N LEU A 129 0.32 -0.09 4.00
CA LEU A 129 0.96 -1.14 4.81
C LEU A 129 0.61 -2.53 4.29
N SER A 130 -0.66 -2.80 4.00
CA SER A 130 -1.10 -4.09 3.46
C SER A 130 -0.46 -4.34 2.09
N SER A 131 -0.37 -3.32 1.24
CA SER A 131 0.26 -3.45 -0.08
C SER A 131 1.77 -3.71 0.03
N LEU A 132 2.47 -3.04 0.95
CA LEU A 132 3.90 -3.27 1.20
C LEU A 132 4.16 -4.72 1.64
N LYS A 133 3.32 -5.26 2.55
CA LYS A 133 3.38 -6.67 2.95
C LYS A 133 3.21 -7.61 1.75
N LEU A 134 2.17 -7.38 0.94
CA LEU A 134 1.90 -8.20 -0.24
C LEU A 134 3.00 -8.13 -1.30
N LEU A 135 3.65 -6.97 -1.44
CA LEU A 135 4.73 -6.74 -2.42
C LEU A 135 6.11 -7.17 -1.92
N HIS A 136 6.30 -7.36 -0.62
CA HIS A 136 7.61 -7.66 -0.02
C HIS A 136 8.31 -8.89 -0.61
N PRO A 137 7.63 -10.01 -0.92
CA PRO A 137 8.28 -11.16 -1.57
C PRO A 137 8.86 -10.85 -2.96
N PHE A 138 8.39 -9.78 -3.62
CA PHE A 138 8.82 -9.38 -4.95
C PHE A 138 9.81 -8.22 -4.92
N MET A 139 9.68 -7.30 -3.96
CA MET A 139 10.46 -6.06 -3.88
C MET A 139 10.90 -5.78 -2.43
N PRO A 140 11.75 -6.63 -1.83
CA PRO A 140 12.02 -6.61 -0.40
C PRO A 140 12.66 -5.30 0.07
N PHE A 141 13.60 -4.74 -0.68
CA PHE A 141 14.37 -3.58 -0.25
C PHE A 141 13.54 -2.29 -0.14
N ILE A 142 12.82 -1.92 -1.22
CA ILE A 142 12.01 -0.69 -1.22
C ILE A 142 10.81 -0.80 -0.27
N THR A 143 10.20 -1.97 -0.16
CA THR A 143 9.06 -2.17 0.74
C THR A 143 9.49 -2.10 2.20
N GLU A 144 10.66 -2.64 2.54
CA GLU A 144 11.26 -2.52 3.87
C GLU A 144 11.60 -1.06 4.20
N GLU A 145 12.30 -0.37 3.31
CA GLU A 145 12.68 1.04 3.53
C GLU A 145 11.45 1.92 3.81
N ILE A 146 10.40 1.77 3.00
CA ILE A 146 9.15 2.50 3.20
C ILE A 146 8.49 2.11 4.52
N TYR A 147 8.45 0.82 4.86
CA TYR A 147 7.87 0.34 6.11
C TYR A 147 8.58 0.94 7.34
N GLN A 148 9.92 1.04 7.29
CA GLN A 148 10.70 1.67 8.34
C GLN A 148 10.43 3.17 8.50
N GLN A 149 9.89 3.84 7.49
CA GLN A 149 9.48 5.25 7.59
C GLN A 149 8.06 5.43 8.15
N LEU A 150 7.22 4.39 8.18
CA LEU A 150 5.84 4.49 8.69
C LEU A 150 5.83 4.80 10.20
N PRO A 151 4.93 5.66 10.73
CA PRO A 151 4.90 6.03 12.15
C PRO A 151 4.27 4.95 13.05
N ILE A 152 4.61 3.69 12.85
CA ILE A 152 4.08 2.54 13.61
C ILE A 152 4.91 2.33 14.89
N LYS A 153 4.25 2.04 16.00
CA LYS A 153 4.90 1.72 17.28
C LYS A 153 5.48 0.31 17.28
N ASN A 154 6.67 0.11 17.85
CA ASN A 154 7.35 -1.17 17.96
C ASN A 154 7.58 -1.89 16.61
N LYS A 155 7.96 -1.14 15.57
CA LYS A 155 8.30 -1.71 14.26
C LYS A 155 9.45 -2.70 14.39
N LYS A 156 9.27 -3.86 13.77
CA LYS A 156 10.34 -4.81 13.48
C LYS A 156 10.71 -4.70 12.00
N MET A 157 11.44 -5.68 11.46
CA MET A 157 11.61 -5.81 10.01
C MET A 157 10.29 -6.29 9.37
N LEU A 158 9.94 -5.76 8.20
CA LEU A 158 8.74 -6.17 7.46
C LEU A 158 8.77 -7.67 7.14
N MET A 159 9.97 -8.23 6.89
CA MET A 159 10.18 -9.64 6.62
C MET A 159 9.62 -10.60 7.69
N ILE A 160 9.56 -10.17 8.95
CA ILE A 160 9.06 -11.00 10.08
C ILE A 160 7.64 -10.61 10.51
N GLU A 161 7.00 -9.71 9.78
CA GLU A 161 5.61 -9.37 10.01
C GLU A 161 4.66 -10.45 9.49
N LYS A 162 3.51 -10.57 10.14
CA LYS A 162 2.45 -11.45 9.65
C LYS A 162 1.83 -10.88 8.37
N TRP A 163 1.54 -11.79 7.44
CA TRP A 163 0.89 -11.55 6.16
C TRP A 163 -0.54 -11.00 6.30
#